data_AF-A0A1G2XE29-F1
#
_entry.id   AF-A0A1G2XE29-F1
#
_cell.length_a   1.000
_cell.length_b   1.000
_cell.length_c   1.000
_cell.angle_alpha   90.00
_cell.angle_beta   90.00
_cell.angle_gamma   90.00
#
_symmetry.space_group_name_H-M   'P 1'
#
loop_
_entity.id
_entity.type
_entity.pdbx_description
1 polymer ?
#
loop_
_entity_poly.entity_id
_entity_poly.type
_entity_poly.pdbx_seq_one_letter_code
_entity_poly.pdbx_strand_id
1 'polypeptide(L)'
;MLQDGTKGVILQRDKVTYAVAPHAPCGVISPADLRKIADVAEKYGAAALKMTSAERIAIVGLKEEDIDKVWAELGMNPGAAVGLCIRSVKACPGTTFCKKGKQDSLGLGMKLDAKYHGLELPGKCKIGVSGCTNQCAETCIKDIGLVGMPSG
;
A
#
# COMPACT_ATOMS: atom_id res chain seq x y z
N MET A 1 12.12 -1.79 -21.89
CA MET A 1 10.76 -1.52 -21.41
C MET A 1 10.33 -2.61 -20.46
N LEU A 2 10.29 -2.29 -19.17
CA LEU A 2 9.80 -3.17 -18.13
C LEU A 2 8.29 -3.36 -18.27
N GLN A 3 7.81 -4.58 -18.00
CA GLN A 3 6.38 -4.86 -17.94
C GLN A 3 5.84 -4.54 -16.54
N ASP A 4 4.54 -4.25 -16.45
CA ASP A 4 3.85 -4.03 -15.18
C ASP A 4 4.13 -5.18 -14.20
N GLY A 5 4.55 -4.82 -12.99
CA GLY A 5 4.82 -5.75 -11.90
C GLY A 5 6.25 -6.28 -11.89
N THR A 6 6.95 -6.23 -13.03
CA THR A 6 8.39 -6.52 -13.07
C THR A 6 9.11 -5.51 -12.19
N LYS A 7 9.89 -5.96 -11.20
CA LYS A 7 10.53 -5.08 -10.21
C LYS A 7 9.54 -4.13 -9.49
N GLY A 8 8.26 -4.49 -9.41
CA GLY A 8 7.24 -3.67 -8.75
C GLY A 8 6.87 -2.36 -9.46
N VAL A 9 7.21 -2.21 -10.74
CA VAL A 9 6.91 -0.99 -11.51
C VAL A 9 5.51 -1.01 -12.13
N ILE A 10 5.03 0.18 -12.48
CA ILE A 10 3.77 0.41 -13.20
C ILE A 10 4.09 1.35 -14.37
N LEU A 11 3.98 0.88 -15.61
CA LEU A 11 4.17 1.69 -16.80
C LEU A 11 3.11 2.79 -16.86
N GLN A 12 3.53 4.04 -17.05
CA GLN A 12 2.63 5.18 -17.09
C GLN A 12 2.03 5.38 -18.48
N ARG A 13 1.03 6.27 -18.56
CA ARG A 13 0.27 6.55 -19.79
C ARG A 13 1.14 6.98 -20.97
N ASP A 14 2.24 7.67 -20.70
CA ASP A 14 3.21 8.09 -21.72
C ASP A 14 3.98 6.92 -22.35
N LYS A 15 3.87 5.72 -21.77
CA LYS A 15 4.61 4.51 -22.15
C LYS A 15 6.12 4.72 -22.12
N VAL A 16 6.63 5.60 -21.27
CA VAL A 16 8.06 5.88 -21.14
C VAL A 16 8.47 5.92 -19.68
N THR A 17 7.64 6.55 -18.84
CA THR A 17 7.91 6.66 -17.41
C THR A 17 7.18 5.58 -16.62
N TYR A 18 7.65 5.40 -15.39
CA TYR A 18 7.16 4.37 -14.48
C TYR A 18 6.72 5.00 -13.16
N ALA A 19 5.86 4.28 -12.45
CA ALA A 19 5.62 4.51 -11.04
C ALA A 19 6.06 3.31 -10.22
N VAL A 20 6.49 3.57 -8.98
CA VAL A 20 6.70 2.55 -7.95
C VAL A 20 5.87 2.91 -6.72
N ALA A 21 5.42 1.90 -5.98
CA ALA A 21 4.74 2.11 -4.71
C ALA A 21 5.37 1.20 -3.65
N PRO A 22 6.13 1.76 -2.69
CA PRO A 22 6.63 1.02 -1.55
C PRO A 22 5.49 0.38 -0.76
N HIS A 23 5.78 -0.76 -0.14
CA HIS A 23 4.85 -1.40 0.79
C HIS A 23 4.73 -0.57 2.06
N ALA A 24 3.48 -0.32 2.47
CA ALA A 24 3.13 0.36 3.71
C ALA A 24 2.00 -0.44 4.37
N PRO A 25 2.33 -1.40 5.27
CA PRO A 25 1.34 -2.24 5.95
C PRO A 25 0.25 -1.40 6.60
N CYS A 26 -1.00 -1.62 6.20
CA CYS A 26 -2.17 -0.88 6.70
C CYS A 26 -2.01 0.66 6.68
N GLY A 27 -1.20 1.18 5.75
CA GLY A 27 -0.94 2.62 5.65
C GLY A 27 -0.12 3.23 6.78
N VAL A 28 0.50 2.42 7.64
CA VAL A 28 1.35 2.90 8.73
C VAL A 28 2.78 3.02 8.24
N ILE A 29 3.36 4.21 8.39
CA ILE A 29 4.74 4.51 8.02
C ILE A 29 5.41 5.30 9.14
N SER A 30 6.73 5.17 9.28
CA SER A 30 7.48 6.04 10.18
C SER A 30 7.75 7.42 9.54
N PRO A 31 8.01 8.47 10.33
CA PRO A 31 8.48 9.75 9.79
C PRO A 31 9.78 9.64 8.98
N ALA A 32 10.63 8.66 9.31
CA ALA A 32 11.86 8.40 8.56
C ALA A 32 11.58 7.80 7.18
N ASP A 33 10.63 6.85 7.08
CA ASP A 33 10.20 6.29 5.80
C ASP A 33 9.56 7.37 4.92
N LEU A 34 8.74 8.24 5.51
CA LEU A 34 8.11 9.33 4.76
C LEU A 34 9.14 10.32 4.20
N ARG A 35 10.14 10.71 5.01
CA ARG A 35 11.26 11.54 4.54
C ARG A 35 12.01 10.85 3.41
N LYS A 36 12.34 9.57 3.56
CA LYS A 36 13.03 8.81 2.54
C LYS A 36 12.26 8.75 1.21
N ILE A 37 10.94 8.57 1.25
CA ILE A 37 10.09 8.61 0.04
C ILE A 37 10.17 9.98 -0.64
N ALA A 38 10.15 11.07 0.15
CA ALA A 38 10.27 12.43 -0.39
C ALA A 38 11.66 12.67 -1.00
N ASP A 39 12.74 12.32 -0.29
CA ASP A 39 14.12 12.51 -0.74
C ASP A 39 14.39 11.75 -2.04
N VAL A 40 13.93 10.50 -2.14
CA VAL A 40 14.04 9.70 -3.38
C VAL A 40 13.22 10.32 -4.50
N ALA A 41 11.99 10.76 -4.23
CA ALA A 41 11.15 11.38 -5.26
C ALA A 41 11.79 12.66 -5.84
N GLU A 42 12.36 13.52 -4.98
CA GLU A 42 13.08 14.72 -5.43
C GLU A 42 14.34 14.37 -6.21
N LYS A 43 15.17 13.47 -5.69
CA LYS A 43 16.44 13.08 -6.30
C LYS A 43 16.30 12.53 -7.72
N TYR A 44 15.26 11.75 -7.97
CA TYR A 44 15.01 11.15 -9.28
C TYR A 44 14.03 11.95 -10.15
N GLY A 45 13.67 13.17 -9.72
CA GLY A 45 12.81 14.06 -10.49
C GLY A 45 11.42 13.49 -10.74
N ALA A 46 10.82 12.84 -9.74
CA ALA A 46 9.47 12.30 -9.84
C ALA A 46 8.48 13.41 -10.22
N ALA A 47 7.58 13.10 -11.16
CA ALA A 47 6.54 14.01 -11.59
C ALA A 47 5.49 14.27 -10.49
N ALA A 48 5.23 13.28 -9.63
CA ALA A 48 4.33 13.42 -8.49
C ALA A 48 4.54 12.35 -7.42
N LEU A 49 4.16 12.68 -6.19
CA LEU A 49 3.81 11.73 -5.14
C LEU A 49 2.29 11.60 -5.06
N LYS A 50 1.76 10.39 -5.27
CA LYS A 50 0.31 10.14 -5.29
C LYS A 50 -0.11 9.23 -4.14
N MET A 51 -0.93 9.75 -3.23
CA MET A 51 -1.65 8.92 -2.28
C MET A 51 -2.68 8.05 -3.00
N THR A 52 -2.71 6.76 -2.66
CA THR A 52 -3.59 5.76 -3.27
C THR A 52 -4.73 5.39 -2.33
N SER A 53 -5.82 4.83 -2.87
CA SER A 53 -6.97 4.35 -2.07
C SER A 53 -6.63 3.17 -1.13
N ALA A 54 -5.45 2.56 -1.32
CA ALA A 54 -4.91 1.50 -0.48
C ALA A 54 -3.89 2.02 0.55
N GLU A 55 -3.96 3.30 0.93
CA GLU A 55 -3.15 3.93 1.98
C GLU A 55 -1.63 3.88 1.72
N ARG A 56 -1.23 3.93 0.44
CA ARG A 56 0.18 3.98 0.01
C ARG A 56 0.49 5.27 -0.72
N ILE A 57 1.77 5.62 -0.78
CA ILE A 57 2.30 6.72 -1.61
C ILE A 57 3.02 6.11 -2.82
N ALA A 58 2.55 6.41 -4.02
CA ALA A 58 3.24 6.05 -5.27
C ALA A 58 4.15 7.20 -5.72
N ILE A 59 5.37 6.87 -6.13
CA ILE A 59 6.33 7.79 -6.77
C ILE A 59 6.16 7.64 -8.28
N VAL A 60 5.73 8.69 -8.96
CA VAL A 60 5.30 8.66 -10.36
C VAL A 60 6.27 9.44 -11.25
N GLY A 61 6.51 8.95 -12.47
CA GLY A 61 7.29 9.68 -13.48
C GLY A 61 8.77 9.34 -13.48
N LEU A 62 9.14 8.15 -12.98
CA LEU A 62 10.52 7.68 -12.92
C LEU A 62 10.99 7.13 -14.27
N LYS A 63 12.27 7.26 -14.55
CA LYS A 63 12.91 6.67 -15.74
C LYS A 63 13.24 5.19 -15.50
N GLU A 64 13.21 4.38 -16.57
CA GLU A 64 13.50 2.94 -16.50
C GLU A 64 14.88 2.64 -15.90
N GLU A 65 15.89 3.41 -16.33
CA GLU A 65 17.31 3.24 -15.95
C GLU A 65 17.60 3.53 -14.47
N ASP A 66 16.69 4.22 -13.78
CA ASP A 66 16.84 4.60 -12.38
C ASP A 66 16.12 3.66 -11.41
N ILE A 67 15.25 2.77 -11.90
CA ILE A 67 14.37 1.92 -11.07
C ILE A 67 15.15 1.11 -10.02
N ASP A 68 16.26 0.50 -10.40
CA ASP A 68 17.04 -0.32 -9.47
C ASP A 68 17.68 0.53 -8.36
N LYS A 69 18.13 1.76 -8.70
CA LYS A 69 18.70 2.68 -7.72
C LYS A 69 17.63 3.25 -6.80
N VAL A 70 16.45 3.58 -7.35
CA VAL A 70 15.28 4.00 -6.58
C VAL A 70 14.93 2.96 -5.51
N TRP A 71 14.84 1.68 -5.88
CA TRP A 71 14.53 0.62 -4.92
C TRP A 71 15.65 0.41 -3.89
N ALA A 72 16.91 0.47 -4.32
CA ALA A 72 18.05 0.34 -3.41
C ALA A 72 18.05 1.46 -2.36
N GLU A 73 17.75 2.70 -2.75
CA GLU A 73 17.73 3.85 -1.85
C GLU A 73 16.50 3.89 -0.95
N LEU A 74 15.33 3.49 -1.47
CA LEU A 74 14.15 3.27 -0.64
C LEU A 74 14.42 2.22 0.45
N GLY A 75 15.07 1.10 0.09
CA GLY A 75 15.28 -0.02 1.02
C GLY A 75 13.97 -0.58 1.56
N MET A 76 12.89 -0.45 0.79
CA MET A 76 11.54 -0.92 1.11
C MET A 76 11.11 -1.98 0.11
N ASN A 77 10.25 -2.90 0.54
CA ASN A 77 9.71 -3.91 -0.36
C ASN A 77 8.68 -3.29 -1.33
N PRO A 78 8.55 -3.82 -2.56
CA PRO A 78 7.47 -3.43 -3.46
C PRO A 78 6.10 -3.73 -2.87
N GLY A 79 5.17 -2.78 -2.98
CA GLY A 79 3.85 -2.89 -2.37
C GLY A 79 2.86 -3.81 -3.09
N ALA A 80 3.30 -4.66 -4.03
CA ALA A 80 2.42 -5.42 -4.94
C ALA A 80 1.38 -4.49 -5.57
N ALA A 81 1.85 -3.47 -6.29
CA ALA A 81 1.03 -2.37 -6.82
C ALA A 81 0.25 -2.74 -8.11
N VAL A 82 0.50 -3.91 -8.66
CA VAL A 82 -0.15 -4.57 -9.80
C VAL A 82 -0.07 -6.10 -9.59
N GLY A 83 -0.68 -6.89 -10.47
CA GLY A 83 -0.66 -8.35 -10.39
C GLY A 83 -1.94 -8.99 -9.83
N LEU A 84 -2.05 -10.31 -10.01
CA LEU A 84 -3.13 -11.15 -9.52
C LEU A 84 -2.74 -11.72 -8.16
N CYS A 85 -2.93 -10.91 -7.12
CA CYS A 85 -2.53 -11.23 -5.75
C CYS A 85 -3.38 -10.48 -4.73
N ILE A 86 -3.10 -10.69 -3.44
CA ILE A 86 -3.58 -9.82 -2.36
C ILE A 86 -2.80 -8.50 -2.41
N ARG A 87 -3.43 -7.49 -3.03
CA ARG A 87 -2.81 -6.20 -3.39
C ARG A 87 -2.64 -5.25 -2.22
N SER A 88 -3.47 -5.40 -1.19
CA SER A 88 -3.48 -4.52 -0.02
C SER A 88 -4.34 -5.07 1.10
N VAL A 89 -3.86 -4.86 2.33
CA VAL A 89 -4.67 -4.92 3.54
C VAL A 89 -4.81 -3.49 4.09
N LYS A 90 -6.02 -2.94 4.01
CA LYS A 90 -6.36 -1.60 4.52
C LYS A 90 -6.94 -1.74 5.92
N ALA A 91 -6.48 -0.96 6.89
CA ALA A 91 -7.05 -1.00 8.23
C ALA A 91 -7.28 0.39 8.78
N CYS A 92 -8.42 0.60 9.45
CA CYS A 92 -8.63 1.86 10.14
C CYS A 92 -7.81 1.90 11.45
N PRO A 93 -7.67 3.07 12.10
CA PRO A 93 -6.81 3.19 13.28
C PRO A 93 -7.24 2.34 14.50
N GLY A 94 -8.45 1.77 14.48
CA GLY A 94 -8.93 0.83 15.51
C GLY A 94 -8.91 1.39 16.92
N THR A 95 -8.89 0.50 17.91
CA THR A 95 -8.64 0.88 19.32
C THR A 95 -7.21 1.36 19.57
N THR A 96 -6.29 1.21 18.61
CA THR A 96 -4.92 1.70 18.73
C THR A 96 -4.87 3.23 18.79
N PHE A 97 -5.62 3.93 17.93
CA PHE A 97 -5.59 5.40 17.88
C PHE A 97 -6.97 6.09 17.84
N CYS A 98 -8.05 5.38 17.50
CA CYS A 98 -9.35 6.01 17.31
C CYS A 98 -10.24 5.88 18.56
N LYS A 99 -10.71 7.01 19.09
CA LYS A 99 -11.68 7.05 20.20
C LYS A 99 -13.01 6.32 19.94
N LYS A 100 -13.35 6.07 18.66
CA LYS A 100 -14.56 5.34 18.26
C LYS A 100 -14.30 3.84 18.01
N GLY A 101 -13.05 3.38 18.11
CA GLY A 101 -12.70 1.98 17.91
C GLY A 101 -13.44 1.07 18.90
N LYS A 102 -14.00 -0.04 18.39
CA LYS A 102 -14.60 -1.10 19.20
C LYS A 102 -13.70 -2.31 19.29
N GLN A 103 -12.93 -2.57 18.23
CA GLN A 103 -11.94 -3.64 18.16
C GLN A 103 -10.61 -3.14 17.59
N ASP A 104 -9.55 -3.93 17.83
CA ASP A 104 -8.21 -3.66 17.31
C ASP A 104 -8.10 -4.07 15.83
N SER A 105 -8.53 -3.17 14.94
CA SER A 105 -8.38 -3.39 13.51
C SER A 105 -6.95 -3.31 13.02
N LEU A 106 -6.09 -2.50 13.67
CA LEU A 106 -4.74 -2.28 13.19
C LEU A 106 -3.86 -3.49 13.52
N GLY A 107 -3.92 -4.01 14.74
CA GLY A 107 -3.20 -5.24 15.11
C GLY A 107 -3.63 -6.46 14.29
N LEU A 108 -4.92 -6.61 13.99
CA LEU A 108 -5.39 -7.66 13.08
C LEU A 108 -4.94 -7.42 11.64
N GLY A 109 -5.07 -6.19 11.15
CA GLY A 109 -4.64 -5.79 9.81
C GLY A 109 -3.16 -6.08 9.56
N MET A 110 -2.29 -5.72 10.52
CA MET A 110 -0.85 -6.00 10.44
C MET A 110 -0.53 -7.49 10.34
N LYS A 111 -1.23 -8.33 11.12
CA LYS A 111 -1.06 -9.80 11.06
C LYS A 111 -1.51 -10.36 9.70
N LEU A 112 -2.61 -9.85 9.15
CA LEU A 112 -3.09 -10.25 7.84
C LEU A 112 -2.13 -9.79 6.74
N ASP A 113 -1.65 -8.55 6.79
CA ASP A 113 -0.69 -8.02 5.83
C ASP A 113 0.61 -8.82 5.82
N ALA A 114 1.22 -9.06 6.99
CA ALA A 114 2.43 -9.87 7.13
C ALA A 114 2.29 -11.30 6.60
N LYS A 115 1.09 -11.88 6.69
CA LYS A 115 0.82 -13.26 6.27
C LYS A 115 0.44 -13.38 4.79
N TYR A 116 -0.26 -12.38 4.26
CA TYR A 116 -1.00 -12.53 3.01
C TYR A 116 -0.65 -11.50 1.94
N HIS A 117 0.00 -10.38 2.27
CA HIS A 117 0.38 -9.38 1.28
C HIS A 117 1.22 -10.01 0.16
N GLY A 118 0.85 -9.73 -1.09
CA GLY A 118 1.55 -10.28 -2.26
C GLY A 118 1.26 -11.75 -2.56
N LEU A 119 0.49 -12.47 -1.74
CA LEU A 119 0.10 -13.86 -2.03
C LEU A 119 -0.63 -13.94 -3.37
N GLU A 120 -0.10 -14.75 -4.28
CA GLU A 120 -0.67 -14.95 -5.62
C GLU A 120 -2.05 -15.60 -5.54
N LEU A 121 -2.95 -15.11 -6.37
CA LEU A 121 -4.33 -15.56 -6.46
C LEU A 121 -4.78 -15.56 -7.94
N PRO A 122 -5.85 -16.28 -8.30
CA PRO A 122 -6.42 -16.22 -9.65
C PRO A 122 -6.94 -14.83 -10.05
N GLY A 123 -7.09 -13.92 -9.08
CA GLY A 123 -7.61 -12.58 -9.27
C GLY A 123 -7.04 -11.59 -8.27
N LYS A 124 -7.21 -10.30 -8.57
CA LYS A 124 -6.92 -9.21 -7.63
C LYS A 124 -7.82 -9.32 -6.41
N CYS A 125 -7.22 -9.35 -5.22
CA CYS A 125 -7.94 -9.35 -3.94
C CYS A 125 -7.47 -8.18 -3.05
N LYS A 126 -8.40 -7.60 -2.29
CA LYS A 126 -8.17 -6.56 -1.30
C LYS A 126 -8.88 -6.92 -0.01
N ILE A 127 -8.19 -6.68 1.10
CA ILE A 127 -8.72 -6.91 2.45
C ILE A 127 -8.94 -5.56 3.13
N GLY A 128 -10.06 -5.41 3.82
CA GLY A 128 -10.35 -4.28 4.70
C GLY A 128 -10.60 -4.74 6.13
N VAL A 129 -10.05 -4.02 7.10
CA VAL A 129 -10.26 -4.27 8.52
C VAL A 129 -10.71 -2.99 9.20
N SER A 130 -11.97 -2.95 9.63
CA SER A 130 -12.57 -1.82 10.32
C SER A 130 -12.87 -2.17 11.76
N GLY A 131 -12.39 -1.39 12.72
CA GLY A 131 -12.60 -1.64 14.15
C GLY A 131 -13.98 -1.25 14.68
N CYS A 132 -14.88 -0.72 13.85
CA CYS A 132 -16.26 -0.39 14.20
C CYS A 132 -17.15 -0.23 12.96
N THR A 133 -18.45 -0.03 13.17
CA THR A 133 -19.48 0.10 12.12
C THR A 133 -19.34 1.34 11.22
N ASN A 134 -18.45 2.29 11.53
CA ASN A 134 -18.14 3.39 10.62
C ASN A 134 -17.41 2.94 9.35
N GLN A 135 -16.80 1.74 9.38
CA GLN A 135 -16.18 1.12 8.22
C GLN A 135 -15.17 1.99 7.47
N CYS A 136 -14.33 2.75 8.19
CA CYS A 136 -13.37 3.67 7.58
C CYS A 136 -12.34 2.99 6.65
N ALA A 137 -12.13 1.67 6.78
CA ALA A 137 -11.33 0.89 5.83
C ALA A 137 -12.10 0.50 4.56
N GLU A 138 -13.30 1.06 4.33
CA GLU A 138 -14.19 0.82 3.19
C GLU A 138 -14.54 -0.66 3.02
N THR A 139 -14.79 -1.36 4.12
CA THR A 139 -14.97 -2.82 4.17
C THR A 139 -16.10 -3.34 3.29
N CYS A 140 -17.10 -2.51 3.00
CA CYS A 140 -18.22 -2.86 2.11
C CYS A 140 -17.84 -3.02 0.63
N ILE A 141 -16.68 -2.53 0.20
CA ILE A 141 -16.20 -2.63 -1.20
C ILE A 141 -14.88 -3.41 -1.32
N LYS A 142 -14.48 -4.12 -0.27
CA LYS A 142 -13.32 -5.03 -0.29
C LYS A 142 -13.79 -6.44 -0.60
N ASP A 143 -12.91 -7.23 -1.21
CA ASP A 143 -13.19 -8.64 -1.49
C ASP A 143 -13.34 -9.44 -0.19
N ILE A 144 -12.58 -9.06 0.84
CA ILE A 144 -12.73 -9.56 2.22
C ILE A 144 -12.81 -8.36 3.16
N GLY A 145 -13.91 -8.24 3.90
CA GLY A 145 -14.13 -7.17 4.88
C GLY A 145 -14.34 -7.72 6.28
N LEU A 146 -13.63 -7.17 7.27
CA LEU A 146 -13.85 -7.46 8.69
C LEU A 146 -14.33 -6.19 9.40
N VAL A 147 -15.43 -6.29 10.13
CA VAL A 147 -16.02 -5.17 10.87
C VAL A 147 -16.15 -5.58 12.34
N GLY A 148 -15.41 -4.90 13.21
CA GLY A 148 -15.43 -5.14 14.64
C GLY A 148 -16.73 -4.66 15.29
N MET A 149 -17.31 -5.52 16.11
CA MET A 149 -18.50 -5.22 16.91
C MET A 149 -18.16 -5.21 18.40
N PRO A 150 -19.00 -4.65 19.29
CA PRO A 150 -18.75 -4.70 20.73
C PRO A 150 -18.59 -6.11 21.29
N SER A 151 -19.22 -7.12 20.69
CA SER A 151 -19.16 -8.54 21.06
C SER A 151 -18.02 -9.32 20.42
N GLY A 152 -17.19 -8.68 19.60
CA GLY A 152 -16.21 -9.31 18.70
C GLY A 152 -16.41 -8.82 17.28
#